data_AF-A0A0C3FQS5-F1
#
_entry.id   AF-A0A0C3FQS5-F1
#
_cell.length_a   1.000
_cell.length_b   1.000
_cell.length_c   1.000
_cell.angle_alpha   90.00
_cell.angle_beta   90.00
_cell.angle_gamma   90.00
#
_symmetry.space_group_name_H-M   'P 1'
#
loop_
_entity.id
_entity.type
_entity.pdbx_description
1 polymer ?
#
loop_
_entity_poly.entity_id
_entity_poly.type
_entity_poly.pdbx_seq_one_letter_code
_entity_poly.pdbx_strand_id
1 'polypeptide(L)'
;MGINELWPLLEPAAVSISLRELVIQKGFVDNVRGDRTLWIGVDASHWLYAAQAHYRETADPELSSLLLRCEHLARLPIKPHFVFDGDRRPCVKRNKAVAETDMWAMEPFKHILDSYGFRHSVAVWEAEFELALMSKAGTIDLVLTEDLNSMLFGAWQVAKEHGKAHTQYSDLILYRRTDVENHPALGFTSGDLIFIAIMSSGDYLKGLDGSGIHIFSQLARAGFGRRLINGVQDGSDNSRNQFLHEWRKDVRSELRTNSKAYLTTCHPILADSIPDNIPDLAGLDLYLRPVNREHDFSPALTLPCGETQAASMTQFVTTHFSWGNDAKAVFNCYKNALFPSIAFRQLIQSTVDMDNGCAVAGLCCPMIGTILMERTCAETFLAEVRVLLVIPSNLIRQICIDLDSPAPGEHIIAEIKATCKTYSAWLPSVIVKAVRPDLFVEYERISAASLNGTIDITAVSSSGVAQRTHKRKRGRRNTTKLICGSDGEVRDLSSEEYSTSESNDDCPPAISTAPKAIRKRSRHDTSQPVYTSGGTEIVDISSEDYSSSDE
;
A
#
# COMPACT_ATOMS: atom_id res chain seq x y z
N MET A 1 -8.58 9.69 4.14
CA MET A 1 -8.52 10.83 3.20
C MET A 1 -9.50 10.54 2.07
N GLY A 2 -9.68 11.43 1.10
CA GLY A 2 -10.40 11.10 -0.13
C GLY A 2 -11.91 11.27 -0.08
N ILE A 3 -12.52 11.44 -1.25
CA ILE A 3 -13.94 11.78 -1.40
C ILE A 3 -14.81 10.64 -0.85
N ASN A 4 -15.65 10.95 0.14
CA ASN A 4 -16.55 9.98 0.75
C ASN A 4 -17.45 9.35 -0.32
N GLU A 5 -17.74 8.05 -0.19
CA GLU A 5 -18.59 7.27 -1.11
C GLU A 5 -18.08 7.14 -2.58
N LEU A 6 -16.95 7.75 -2.96
CA LEU A 6 -16.45 7.69 -4.34
C LEU A 6 -15.91 6.29 -4.71
N TRP A 7 -15.30 5.57 -3.77
CA TRP A 7 -14.91 4.16 -4.01
C TRP A 7 -16.11 3.25 -4.33
N PRO A 8 -17.21 3.25 -3.53
CA PRO A 8 -18.48 2.62 -3.91
C PRO A 8 -19.06 3.10 -5.25
N LEU A 9 -18.99 4.40 -5.56
CA LEU A 9 -19.50 4.90 -6.84
C LEU A 9 -18.80 4.28 -8.05
N LEU A 10 -17.49 4.00 -7.95
CA LEU A 10 -16.71 3.39 -9.02
C LEU A 10 -16.66 1.85 -8.96
N GLU A 11 -17.30 1.21 -7.99
CA GLU A 11 -17.36 -0.26 -7.85
C GLU A 11 -17.76 -1.01 -9.14
N PRO A 12 -18.66 -0.51 -10.01
CA PRO A 12 -18.97 -1.17 -11.28
C PRO A 12 -17.82 -1.27 -12.30
N ALA A 13 -16.71 -0.54 -12.08
CA ALA A 13 -15.47 -0.63 -12.87
C ALA A 13 -14.27 -1.15 -12.05
N ALA A 14 -14.53 -1.69 -10.86
CA ALA A 14 -13.51 -2.30 -10.02
C ALA A 14 -13.12 -3.70 -10.52
N VAL A 15 -11.83 -3.97 -10.64
CA VAL A 15 -11.29 -5.28 -11.02
C VAL A 15 -10.46 -5.83 -9.88
N SER A 16 -10.94 -6.87 -9.20
CA SER A 16 -10.14 -7.60 -8.20
C SER A 16 -9.01 -8.35 -8.91
N ILE A 17 -7.78 -8.23 -8.42
CA ILE A 17 -6.57 -8.83 -9.02
C ILE A 17 -5.64 -9.39 -7.93
N SER A 18 -4.71 -10.26 -8.33
CA SER A 18 -3.47 -10.49 -7.57
C SER A 18 -2.35 -9.60 -8.11
N LEU A 19 -1.69 -8.85 -7.24
CA LEU A 19 -0.48 -8.09 -7.57
C LEU A 19 0.61 -9.03 -8.07
N ARG A 20 0.84 -10.16 -7.38
CA ARG A 20 1.86 -11.17 -7.72
C ARG A 20 1.67 -11.71 -9.13
N GLU A 21 0.44 -12.03 -9.51
CA GLU A 21 0.10 -12.48 -10.88
C GLU A 21 0.32 -11.36 -11.90
N LEU A 22 -0.23 -10.16 -11.63
CA LEU A 22 -0.14 -9.00 -12.53
C LEU A 22 1.32 -8.67 -12.88
N VAL A 23 2.21 -8.61 -11.90
CA VAL A 23 3.60 -8.19 -12.11
C VAL A 23 4.43 -9.28 -12.78
N ILE A 24 4.13 -10.57 -12.54
CA ILE A 24 4.79 -11.68 -13.24
C ILE A 24 4.35 -11.69 -14.70
N GLN A 25 3.05 -11.55 -14.99
CA GLN A 25 2.60 -11.52 -16.38
C GLN A 25 3.04 -10.23 -17.10
N LYS A 26 2.77 -9.04 -16.55
CA LYS A 26 3.03 -7.76 -17.25
C LYS A 26 4.47 -7.26 -17.15
N GLY A 27 5.13 -7.47 -16.02
CA GLY A 27 6.53 -7.10 -15.84
C GLY A 27 7.47 -8.15 -16.44
N PHE A 28 7.39 -9.39 -15.97
CA PHE A 28 8.38 -10.41 -16.32
C PHE A 28 8.10 -11.12 -17.67
N VAL A 29 6.86 -11.56 -17.94
CA VAL A 29 6.54 -12.37 -19.13
C VAL A 29 6.36 -11.51 -20.38
N ASP A 30 5.43 -10.55 -20.35
CA ASP A 30 5.16 -9.63 -21.47
C ASP A 30 6.36 -8.70 -21.76
N ASN A 31 7.18 -8.40 -20.75
CA ASN A 31 8.44 -7.65 -20.81
C ASN A 31 8.41 -6.36 -21.67
N VAL A 32 7.32 -5.60 -21.60
CA VAL A 32 7.07 -4.43 -22.49
C VAL A 32 8.15 -3.35 -22.37
N ARG A 33 8.79 -3.22 -21.20
CA ARG A 33 9.89 -2.26 -20.94
C ARG A 33 11.29 -2.83 -21.22
N GLY A 34 11.43 -4.11 -21.55
CA GLY A 34 12.70 -4.78 -21.81
C GLY A 34 13.57 -5.07 -20.57
N ASP A 35 13.09 -4.76 -19.37
CA ASP A 35 13.83 -4.89 -18.10
C ASP A 35 13.24 -5.91 -17.11
N ARG A 36 12.31 -6.74 -17.58
CA ARG A 36 11.62 -7.82 -16.84
C ARG A 36 10.87 -7.35 -15.59
N THR A 37 10.49 -6.07 -15.51
CA THR A 37 9.78 -5.51 -14.35
C THR A 37 8.58 -4.62 -14.71
N LEU A 38 7.61 -4.53 -13.79
CA LEU A 38 6.55 -3.52 -13.82
C LEU A 38 6.96 -2.30 -12.98
N TRP A 39 6.78 -1.08 -13.48
CA TRP A 39 7.17 0.14 -12.76
C TRP A 39 5.97 0.69 -12.01
N ILE A 40 6.09 0.82 -10.68
CA ILE A 40 4.96 1.10 -9.79
C ILE A 40 5.25 2.34 -8.96
N GLY A 41 4.38 3.34 -9.04
CA GLY A 41 4.40 4.46 -8.09
C GLY A 41 3.63 4.09 -6.82
N VAL A 42 4.15 4.44 -5.65
CA VAL A 42 3.54 4.13 -4.34
C VAL A 42 3.37 5.41 -3.53
N ASP A 43 2.18 5.64 -2.98
CA ASP A 43 1.89 6.72 -2.04
C ASP A 43 2.50 6.39 -0.66
N ALA A 44 3.70 6.93 -0.43
CA ALA A 44 4.49 6.69 0.76
C ALA A 44 3.98 7.50 1.97
N SER A 45 3.34 8.65 1.71
CA SER A 45 2.59 9.40 2.71
C SER A 45 1.48 8.54 3.31
N HIS A 46 0.62 7.95 2.48
CA HIS A 46 -0.47 7.10 2.97
C HIS A 46 0.06 5.90 3.76
N TRP A 47 1.17 5.31 3.35
CA TRP A 47 1.78 4.19 4.09
C TRP A 47 2.26 4.60 5.49
N LEU A 48 2.88 5.78 5.65
CA LEU A 48 3.22 6.34 6.97
C LEU A 48 1.97 6.59 7.82
N TYR A 49 0.93 7.21 7.25
CA TYR A 49 -0.34 7.48 7.95
C TYR A 49 -1.05 6.19 8.40
N ALA A 50 -1.06 5.16 7.56
CA ALA A 50 -1.63 3.85 7.89
C ALA A 50 -0.82 3.16 9.01
N ALA A 51 0.52 3.18 8.92
CA ALA A 51 1.39 2.58 9.93
C ALA A 51 1.14 3.17 11.32
N GLN A 52 1.11 4.50 11.45
CA GLN A 52 0.87 5.21 12.71
C GLN A 52 -0.50 4.90 13.36
N ALA A 53 -1.48 4.38 12.61
CA ALA A 53 -2.77 3.98 13.17
C ALA A 53 -2.72 2.64 13.95
N HIS A 54 -1.64 1.85 13.82
CA HIS A 54 -1.49 0.51 14.41
C HIS A 54 -0.67 0.46 15.73
N TYR A 55 -0.43 1.62 16.34
CA TYR A 55 0.39 1.94 17.53
C TYR A 55 0.26 1.09 18.84
N ARG A 56 -0.38 -0.09 18.86
CA ARG A 56 -0.82 -0.73 20.13
C ARG A 56 -0.46 -2.20 20.38
N GLU A 57 0.22 -2.90 19.48
CA GLU A 57 0.33 -4.37 19.57
C GLU A 57 1.77 -4.95 19.61
N THR A 58 2.82 -4.18 19.32
CA THR A 58 4.24 -4.60 19.48
C THR A 58 5.11 -3.46 20.00
N ALA A 59 6.40 -3.72 20.22
CA ALA A 59 7.42 -2.68 20.07
C ALA A 59 7.54 -2.34 18.57
N ASP A 60 7.69 -1.05 18.25
CA ASP A 60 7.91 -0.51 16.90
C ASP A 60 6.97 -1.10 15.80
N PRO A 61 5.64 -1.10 16.00
CA PRO A 61 4.67 -1.67 15.05
C PRO A 61 4.66 -0.93 13.70
N GLU A 62 4.92 0.38 13.70
CA GLU A 62 4.96 1.21 12.49
C GLU A 62 6.06 0.74 11.53
N LEU A 63 7.29 0.69 12.03
CA LEU A 63 8.47 0.30 11.26
C LEU A 63 8.43 -1.19 10.90
N SER A 64 7.87 -2.02 11.78
CA SER A 64 7.60 -3.44 11.49
C SER A 64 6.64 -3.61 10.30
N SER A 65 5.54 -2.85 10.27
CA SER A 65 4.56 -2.89 9.18
C SER A 65 5.14 -2.42 7.84
N LEU A 66 5.87 -1.30 7.87
CA LEU A 66 6.54 -0.74 6.69
C LEU A 66 7.62 -1.68 6.14
N LEU A 67 8.43 -2.30 7.02
CA LEU A 67 9.42 -3.31 6.64
C LEU A 67 8.75 -4.53 5.98
N LEU A 68 7.72 -5.10 6.60
CA LEU A 68 7.02 -6.29 6.06
C LEU A 68 6.36 -6.01 4.69
N ARG A 69 5.79 -4.82 4.48
CA ARG A 69 5.30 -4.40 3.16
C ARG A 69 6.45 -4.25 2.15
N CYS A 70 7.57 -3.66 2.53
CA CYS A 70 8.75 -3.55 1.66
C CYS A 70 9.34 -4.92 1.29
N GLU A 71 9.43 -5.85 2.24
CA GLU A 71 9.82 -7.24 1.98
C GLU A 71 8.89 -7.92 0.97
N HIS A 72 7.58 -7.67 1.04
CA HIS A 72 6.64 -8.21 0.05
C HIS A 72 6.99 -7.71 -1.35
N LEU A 73 7.11 -6.40 -1.52
CA LEU A 73 7.49 -5.76 -2.78
C LEU A 73 8.89 -6.16 -3.29
N ALA A 74 9.83 -6.46 -2.38
CA ALA A 74 11.20 -6.85 -2.74
C ALA A 74 11.26 -8.22 -3.43
N ARG A 75 10.30 -9.10 -3.13
CA ARG A 75 10.10 -10.45 -3.68
C ARG A 75 9.20 -10.47 -4.93
N LEU A 76 9.00 -9.32 -5.59
CA LEU A 76 8.20 -9.14 -6.80
C LEU A 76 9.00 -8.50 -7.95
N PRO A 77 8.72 -8.83 -9.23
CA PRO A 77 9.40 -8.31 -10.41
C PRO A 77 8.93 -6.89 -10.73
N ILE A 78 9.30 -5.95 -9.86
CA ILE A 78 8.85 -4.56 -9.90
C ILE A 78 9.98 -3.58 -9.62
N LYS A 79 9.82 -2.35 -10.12
CA LYS A 79 10.61 -1.19 -9.73
C LYS A 79 9.67 -0.19 -9.04
N PRO A 80 9.61 -0.20 -7.69
CA PRO A 80 8.75 0.71 -6.96
C PRO A 80 9.44 2.08 -6.81
N HIS A 81 8.65 3.14 -6.98
CA HIS A 81 9.03 4.52 -6.67
C HIS A 81 8.04 5.08 -5.64
N PHE A 82 8.54 5.31 -4.43
CA PHE A 82 7.77 5.82 -3.29
C PHE A 82 7.74 7.35 -3.32
N VAL A 83 6.56 7.94 -3.35
CA VAL A 83 6.39 9.40 -3.34
C VAL A 83 5.82 9.83 -1.99
N PHE A 84 6.54 10.71 -1.29
CA PHE A 84 6.08 11.40 -0.10
C PHE A 84 5.47 12.76 -0.48
N ASP A 85 4.53 13.28 0.31
CA ASP A 85 4.08 14.67 0.12
C ASP A 85 5.21 15.67 0.39
N GLY A 86 5.15 16.82 -0.28
CA GLY A 86 6.00 17.98 -0.02
C GLY A 86 5.32 19.12 0.72
N ASP A 87 6.15 20.06 1.15
CA ASP A 87 5.83 21.18 2.04
C ASP A 87 4.74 22.14 1.51
N ARG A 88 4.44 22.11 0.21
CA ARG A 88 3.41 22.98 -0.41
C ARG A 88 2.02 22.34 -0.46
N ARG A 89 1.84 21.12 0.07
CA ARG A 89 0.51 20.50 0.19
C ARG A 89 -0.48 21.40 0.94
N PRO A 90 -1.79 21.40 0.63
CA PRO A 90 -2.72 22.35 1.24
C PRO A 90 -2.84 22.15 2.75
N CYS A 91 -2.36 23.12 3.55
CA CYS A 91 -2.41 23.07 5.02
C CYS A 91 -3.86 23.07 5.60
N VAL A 92 -4.87 23.21 4.74
CA VAL A 92 -6.29 23.13 5.09
C VAL A 92 -6.99 22.19 4.12
N LYS A 93 -7.63 21.14 4.64
CA LYS A 93 -8.53 20.22 3.91
C LYS A 93 -9.92 20.25 4.53
N ARG A 94 -10.97 20.36 3.71
CA ARG A 94 -12.40 20.48 4.13
C ARG A 94 -12.65 21.49 5.26
N ASN A 95 -12.05 22.67 5.17
CA ASN A 95 -12.09 23.75 6.19
C ASN A 95 -11.56 23.35 7.59
N LYS A 96 -10.69 22.34 7.65
CA LYS A 96 -9.92 21.95 8.85
C LYS A 96 -8.44 22.05 8.55
N ALA A 97 -7.64 22.50 9.51
CA ALA A 97 -6.20 22.40 9.39
C ALA A 97 -5.79 20.92 9.24
N VAL A 98 -4.92 20.63 8.27
CA VAL A 98 -4.20 19.35 8.23
C VAL A 98 -3.24 19.37 9.42
N ALA A 99 -3.21 18.28 10.20
CA ALA A 99 -2.27 18.18 11.30
C ALA A 99 -0.84 18.09 10.74
N GLU A 100 0.06 18.93 11.25
CA GLU A 100 1.48 18.61 11.18
C GLU A 100 1.65 17.22 11.80
N THR A 101 2.21 16.33 10.99
CA THR A 101 2.37 14.92 11.32
C THR A 101 3.77 14.78 11.85
N ASP A 102 3.97 14.24 13.06
CA ASP A 102 5.30 13.99 13.58
C ASP A 102 6.03 12.99 12.65
N MET A 103 6.88 13.50 11.77
CA MET A 103 7.51 12.75 10.68
C MET A 103 8.67 11.86 11.17
N TRP A 104 8.69 11.48 12.44
CA TRP A 104 9.75 10.69 13.09
C TRP A 104 10.02 9.36 12.37
N ALA A 105 8.99 8.78 11.76
CA ALA A 105 9.08 7.54 11.00
C ALA A 105 9.50 7.72 9.52
N MET A 106 9.62 8.96 9.00
CA MET A 106 9.94 9.20 7.59
C MET A 106 11.39 8.82 7.25
N GLU A 107 12.38 9.28 8.02
CA GLU A 107 13.79 8.93 7.77
C GLU A 107 14.08 7.43 8.02
N PRO A 108 13.57 6.80 9.10
CA PRO A 108 13.61 5.34 9.24
C PRO A 108 12.98 4.60 8.06
N PHE A 109 11.85 5.08 7.53
CA PHE A 109 11.21 4.45 6.37
C PHE A 109 12.05 4.63 5.09
N LYS A 110 12.61 5.82 4.82
CA LYS A 110 13.57 6.01 3.72
C LYS A 110 14.76 5.05 3.84
N HIS A 111 15.30 4.84 5.05
CA HIS A 111 16.40 3.89 5.25
C HIS A 111 16.00 2.44 4.95
N ILE A 112 14.75 2.02 5.22
CA ILE A 112 14.22 0.73 4.73
C ILE A 112 14.20 0.69 3.20
N LEU A 113 13.71 1.75 2.55
CA LEU A 113 13.60 1.84 1.08
C LEU A 113 14.97 1.76 0.40
N ASP A 114 15.92 2.59 0.82
CA ASP A 114 17.31 2.58 0.35
C ASP A 114 17.97 1.22 0.57
N SER A 115 17.71 0.58 1.72
CA SER A 115 18.25 -0.75 2.02
C SER A 115 17.70 -1.86 1.12
N TYR A 116 16.52 -1.68 0.51
CA TYR A 116 16.03 -2.56 -0.57
C TYR A 116 16.49 -2.14 -1.98
N GLY A 117 17.04 -0.94 -2.14
CA GLY A 117 17.32 -0.32 -3.43
C GLY A 117 16.11 0.35 -4.08
N PHE A 118 15.02 0.56 -3.32
CA PHE A 118 13.80 1.19 -3.82
C PHE A 118 13.99 2.69 -4.01
N ARG A 119 13.39 3.25 -5.05
CA ARG A 119 13.47 4.69 -5.32
C ARG A 119 12.45 5.43 -4.46
N HIS A 120 12.80 6.62 -4.01
CA HIS A 120 11.84 7.55 -3.43
C HIS A 120 12.07 9.01 -3.84
N SER A 121 11.02 9.81 -3.83
CA SER A 121 11.07 11.27 -3.94
C SER A 121 10.13 11.93 -2.92
N VAL A 122 10.41 13.20 -2.62
CA VAL A 122 9.45 14.10 -1.98
C VAL A 122 8.83 14.92 -3.12
N ALA A 123 7.50 14.91 -3.22
CA ALA A 123 6.79 15.69 -4.22
C ALA A 123 6.96 17.19 -3.98
N VAL A 124 6.65 18.03 -4.97
CA VAL A 124 6.53 19.49 -4.73
C VAL A 124 5.19 19.86 -4.07
N TRP A 125 4.20 18.96 -4.10
CA TRP A 125 2.84 19.14 -3.58
C TRP A 125 2.36 17.82 -2.95
N GLU A 126 1.13 17.37 -3.19
CA GLU A 126 0.66 16.05 -2.71
C GLU A 126 1.23 14.90 -3.56
N ALA A 127 1.55 13.77 -2.91
CA ALA A 127 2.14 12.60 -3.55
C ALA A 127 1.28 12.05 -4.70
N GLU A 128 -0.03 12.00 -4.50
CA GLU A 128 -1.03 11.57 -5.48
C GLU A 128 -0.99 12.35 -6.81
N PHE A 129 -0.71 13.66 -6.76
CA PHE A 129 -0.62 14.48 -7.97
C PHE A 129 0.65 14.15 -8.75
N GLU A 130 1.78 14.01 -8.06
CA GLU A 130 3.04 13.66 -8.71
C GLU A 130 3.01 12.22 -9.29
N LEU A 131 2.39 11.28 -8.55
CA LEU A 131 2.08 9.93 -9.04
C LEU A 131 1.16 9.95 -10.27
N ALA A 132 0.14 10.82 -10.30
CA ALA A 132 -0.73 10.97 -11.46
C ALA A 132 -0.01 11.57 -12.68
N LEU A 133 0.91 12.52 -12.49
CA LEU A 133 1.78 13.01 -13.56
C LEU A 133 2.71 11.92 -14.09
N MET A 134 3.37 11.15 -13.20
CA MET A 134 4.22 10.02 -13.58
C MET A 134 3.43 8.94 -14.36
N SER A 135 2.17 8.67 -13.97
CA SER A 135 1.28 7.75 -14.68
C SER A 135 0.88 8.29 -16.06
N LYS A 136 0.42 9.55 -16.13
CA LYS A 136 0.09 10.23 -17.40
C LYS A 136 1.25 10.23 -18.39
N ALA A 137 2.47 10.48 -17.90
CA ALA A 137 3.70 10.53 -18.68
C ALA A 137 4.25 9.14 -19.07
N GLY A 138 3.61 8.05 -18.68
CA GLY A 138 4.11 6.69 -18.92
C GLY A 138 5.39 6.35 -18.16
N THR A 139 5.78 7.16 -17.17
CA THR A 139 6.92 6.92 -16.29
C THR A 139 6.64 5.77 -15.30
N ILE A 140 5.37 5.52 -14.96
CA ILE A 140 4.93 4.33 -14.19
C ILE A 140 3.70 3.67 -14.83
N ASP A 141 3.58 2.36 -14.67
CA ASP A 141 2.52 1.53 -15.25
C ASP A 141 1.27 1.46 -14.35
N LEU A 142 1.46 1.61 -13.04
CA LEU A 142 0.45 1.50 -11.99
C LEU A 142 0.76 2.46 -10.83
N VAL A 143 -0.28 3.07 -10.25
CA VAL A 143 -0.22 3.76 -8.96
C VAL A 143 -0.82 2.87 -7.86
N LEU A 144 -0.12 2.72 -6.73
CA LEU A 144 -0.65 2.12 -5.50
C LEU A 144 -0.94 3.22 -4.46
N THR A 145 -2.22 3.41 -4.15
CA THR A 145 -2.71 4.28 -3.07
C THR A 145 -4.12 3.86 -2.64
N GLU A 146 -4.49 4.16 -1.38
CA GLU A 146 -5.84 3.96 -0.84
C GLU A 146 -6.78 5.15 -1.09
N ASP A 147 -6.24 6.27 -1.56
CA ASP A 147 -7.01 7.45 -1.97
C ASP A 147 -7.21 7.46 -3.51
N LEU A 148 -8.13 8.29 -3.98
CA LEU A 148 -8.62 8.29 -5.34
C LEU A 148 -8.35 9.63 -6.06
N ASN A 149 -7.75 10.62 -5.38
CA ASN A 149 -7.42 11.90 -6.01
C ASN A 149 -6.42 11.70 -7.17
N SER A 150 -5.54 10.70 -7.10
CA SER A 150 -4.66 10.25 -8.19
C SER A 150 -5.43 10.04 -9.52
N MET A 151 -6.65 9.52 -9.47
CA MET A 151 -7.51 9.31 -10.65
C MET A 151 -8.24 10.60 -11.10
N LEU A 152 -8.52 11.51 -10.16
CA LEU A 152 -9.02 12.86 -10.48
C LEU A 152 -7.95 13.69 -11.19
N PHE A 153 -6.69 13.61 -10.74
CA PHE A 153 -5.53 14.18 -11.44
C PHE A 153 -5.22 13.47 -12.77
N GLY A 154 -5.86 12.32 -13.02
CA GLY A 154 -5.93 11.68 -14.32
C GLY A 154 -4.93 10.56 -14.56
N ALA A 155 -4.46 9.89 -13.51
CA ALA A 155 -3.70 8.64 -13.62
C ALA A 155 -4.45 7.59 -14.47
N TRP A 156 -3.71 6.77 -15.22
CA TRP A 156 -4.30 5.76 -16.10
C TRP A 156 -4.79 4.52 -15.36
N GLN A 157 -4.06 4.09 -14.34
CA GLN A 157 -4.35 2.90 -13.53
C GLN A 157 -4.01 3.18 -12.07
N VAL A 158 -4.99 3.00 -11.18
CA VAL A 158 -4.83 3.10 -9.72
C VAL A 158 -5.31 1.80 -9.10
N ALA A 159 -4.54 1.22 -8.18
CA ALA A 159 -4.99 0.09 -7.38
C ALA A 159 -4.76 0.33 -5.90
N LYS A 160 -5.64 -0.25 -5.09
CA LYS A 160 -5.63 -0.21 -3.62
C LYS A 160 -5.71 -1.60 -3.01
N GLU A 161 -5.40 -1.75 -1.74
CA GLU A 161 -5.60 -3.01 -1.02
C GLU A 161 -7.09 -3.39 -0.94
N HIS A 162 -7.39 -4.68 -1.05
CA HIS A 162 -8.76 -5.23 -0.93
C HIS A 162 -9.29 -5.14 0.51
N GLY A 163 -8.41 -4.87 1.48
CA GLY A 163 -8.74 -4.74 2.90
C GLY A 163 -9.33 -6.03 3.48
N LYS A 164 -10.19 -5.91 4.51
CA LYS A 164 -10.74 -7.08 5.22
C LYS A 164 -11.61 -8.02 4.35
N ALA A 165 -11.89 -7.65 3.10
CA ALA A 165 -12.58 -8.47 2.12
C ALA A 165 -11.63 -9.32 1.25
N HIS A 166 -10.31 -9.35 1.53
CA HIS A 166 -9.32 -10.23 0.90
C HIS A 166 -9.90 -11.64 0.69
N THR A 167 -10.26 -11.93 -0.56
CA THR A 167 -10.43 -13.32 -0.97
C THR A 167 -9.04 -13.97 -0.99
N GLN A 168 -8.98 -15.30 -0.91
CA GLN A 168 -7.71 -16.01 -1.08
C GLN A 168 -7.09 -15.86 -2.49
N TYR A 169 -7.73 -15.10 -3.40
CA TYR A 169 -7.32 -14.89 -4.79
C TYR A 169 -6.98 -13.44 -5.15
N SER A 170 -7.26 -12.45 -4.28
CA SER A 170 -7.17 -11.04 -4.62
C SER A 170 -6.67 -10.18 -3.46
N ASP A 171 -5.46 -9.64 -3.61
CA ASP A 171 -4.83 -8.72 -2.66
C ASP A 171 -5.17 -7.25 -2.96
N LEU A 172 -5.38 -6.89 -4.23
CA LEU A 172 -5.71 -5.53 -4.68
C LEU A 172 -7.05 -5.43 -5.43
N ILE A 173 -7.57 -4.21 -5.48
CA ILE A 173 -8.64 -3.78 -6.39
C ILE A 173 -8.07 -2.72 -7.34
N LEU A 174 -8.07 -3.03 -8.63
CA LEU A 174 -7.60 -2.18 -9.72
C LEU A 174 -8.76 -1.39 -10.36
N TYR A 175 -8.53 -0.12 -10.62
CA TYR A 175 -9.40 0.77 -11.38
C TYR A 175 -8.60 1.35 -12.54
N ARG A 176 -9.05 1.13 -13.77
CA ARG A 176 -8.48 1.79 -14.96
C ARG A 176 -9.35 2.95 -15.37
N ARG A 177 -8.71 4.02 -15.83
CA ARG A 177 -9.38 5.19 -16.40
C ARG A 177 -10.27 4.81 -17.59
N THR A 178 -9.78 3.95 -18.48
CA THR A 178 -10.54 3.40 -19.61
C THR A 178 -11.83 2.71 -19.17
N ASP A 179 -11.79 2.00 -18.05
CA ASP A 179 -12.87 1.14 -17.63
C ASP A 179 -13.97 2.01 -16.99
N VAL A 180 -13.59 3.02 -16.19
CA VAL A 180 -14.52 4.04 -15.65
C VAL A 180 -15.11 4.97 -16.74
N GLU A 181 -14.30 5.38 -17.72
CA GLU A 181 -14.75 6.25 -18.83
C GLU A 181 -15.71 5.53 -19.80
N ASN A 182 -15.57 4.21 -20.00
CA ASN A 182 -16.41 3.43 -20.92
C ASN A 182 -17.55 2.64 -20.24
N HIS A 183 -17.55 2.46 -18.91
CA HIS A 183 -18.59 1.66 -18.24
C HIS A 183 -19.98 2.32 -18.33
N PRO A 184 -21.04 1.65 -18.84
CA PRO A 184 -22.34 2.28 -19.13
C PRO A 184 -23.05 2.96 -17.95
N ALA A 185 -22.84 2.47 -16.73
CA ALA A 185 -23.41 3.09 -15.52
C ALA A 185 -22.60 4.31 -15.01
N LEU A 186 -21.34 4.45 -15.43
CA LEU A 186 -20.42 5.49 -14.99
C LEU A 186 -20.24 6.55 -16.09
N GLY A 187 -19.38 6.31 -17.07
CA GLY A 187 -19.10 7.26 -18.15
C GLY A 187 -18.39 8.53 -17.66
N PHE A 188 -17.53 8.40 -16.65
CA PHE A 188 -16.91 9.55 -15.96
C PHE A 188 -15.50 9.80 -16.46
N THR A 189 -15.27 10.99 -17.02
CA THR A 189 -13.91 11.52 -17.23
C THR A 189 -13.34 12.05 -15.92
N SER A 190 -12.02 12.28 -15.85
CA SER A 190 -11.39 12.96 -14.70
C SER A 190 -12.07 14.31 -14.34
N GLY A 191 -12.54 15.08 -15.34
CA GLY A 191 -13.28 16.32 -15.11
C GLY A 191 -14.67 16.12 -14.50
N ASP A 192 -15.32 14.98 -14.79
CA ASP A 192 -16.56 14.59 -14.13
C ASP A 192 -16.33 14.14 -12.68
N LEU A 193 -15.23 13.41 -12.41
CA LEU A 193 -14.82 13.04 -11.05
C LEU A 193 -14.46 14.27 -10.19
N ILE A 194 -13.75 15.25 -10.75
CA ILE A 194 -13.45 16.53 -10.10
C ILE A 194 -14.74 17.29 -9.76
N PHE A 195 -15.71 17.35 -10.69
CA PHE A 195 -17.01 17.95 -10.41
C PHE A 195 -17.76 17.22 -9.27
N ILE A 196 -17.76 15.87 -9.27
CA ILE A 196 -18.37 15.08 -8.19
C ILE A 196 -17.69 15.41 -6.85
N ALA A 197 -16.36 15.52 -6.79
CA ALA A 197 -15.63 15.89 -5.58
C ALA A 197 -15.98 17.29 -5.05
N ILE A 198 -16.04 18.28 -5.93
CA ILE A 198 -16.37 19.67 -5.59
C ILE A 198 -17.76 19.78 -4.97
N MET A 199 -18.72 19.01 -5.48
CA MET A 199 -20.11 19.02 -4.98
C MET A 199 -20.30 18.14 -3.73
N SER A 200 -19.57 17.02 -3.61
CA SER A 200 -19.83 15.95 -2.62
C SER A 200 -18.91 15.93 -1.39
N SER A 201 -18.13 16.99 -1.15
CA SER A 201 -17.13 17.07 -0.06
C SER A 201 -15.84 16.29 -0.32
N GLY A 202 -15.12 16.67 -1.37
CA GLY A 202 -13.76 16.22 -1.67
C GLY A 202 -12.70 16.77 -0.71
N ASP A 203 -11.42 16.58 -1.00
CA ASP A 203 -10.37 16.89 -0.01
C ASP A 203 -10.16 18.39 0.24
N TYR A 204 -10.21 19.22 -0.80
CA TYR A 204 -9.99 20.65 -0.67
C TYR A 204 -11.27 21.44 -0.31
N LEU A 205 -12.46 20.82 -0.38
CA LEU A 205 -13.75 21.53 -0.29
C LEU A 205 -14.77 20.82 0.60
N LYS A 206 -15.59 21.60 1.32
CA LYS A 206 -16.66 21.08 2.18
C LYS A 206 -17.86 20.52 1.39
N GLY A 207 -18.03 20.88 0.11
CA GLY A 207 -19.17 20.46 -0.71
C GLY A 207 -20.52 21.04 -0.25
N LEU A 208 -21.60 20.44 -0.76
CA LEU A 208 -22.98 20.77 -0.40
C LEU A 208 -23.50 19.87 0.73
N ASP A 209 -24.06 20.50 1.78
CA ASP A 209 -24.69 19.78 2.88
C ASP A 209 -26.00 19.10 2.43
N GLY A 210 -26.17 17.82 2.77
CA GLY A 210 -27.44 17.09 2.62
C GLY A 210 -27.69 16.39 1.27
N SER A 211 -26.71 16.38 0.36
CA SER A 211 -26.81 15.78 -0.97
C SER A 211 -25.77 14.67 -1.19
N GLY A 212 -26.25 13.43 -1.37
CA GLY A 212 -25.39 12.26 -1.58
C GLY A 212 -24.76 12.19 -2.97
N ILE A 213 -23.64 11.48 -3.07
CA ILE A 213 -22.77 11.45 -4.27
C ILE A 213 -23.50 11.05 -5.55
N HIS A 214 -24.52 10.19 -5.44
CA HIS A 214 -25.31 9.68 -6.56
C HIS A 214 -26.04 10.78 -7.36
N ILE A 215 -26.48 11.88 -6.75
CA ILE A 215 -27.17 12.95 -7.49
C ILE A 215 -26.16 13.72 -8.37
N PHE A 216 -24.96 13.97 -7.83
CA PHE A 216 -23.90 14.62 -8.58
C PHE A 216 -23.29 13.70 -9.65
N SER A 217 -23.27 12.39 -9.42
CA SER A 217 -22.88 11.43 -10.45
C SER A 217 -23.91 11.37 -11.61
N GLN A 218 -25.20 11.48 -11.33
CA GLN A 218 -26.24 11.63 -12.36
C GLN A 218 -26.08 12.95 -13.15
N LEU A 219 -25.80 14.08 -12.49
CA LEU A 219 -25.49 15.35 -13.16
C LEU A 219 -24.20 15.30 -14.00
N ALA A 220 -23.19 14.56 -13.54
CA ALA A 220 -21.95 14.33 -14.29
C ALA A 220 -22.22 13.54 -15.58
N ARG A 221 -23.05 12.50 -15.54
CA ARG A 221 -23.53 11.76 -16.73
C ARG A 221 -24.26 12.68 -17.69
N ALA A 222 -25.10 13.59 -17.17
CA ALA A 222 -25.80 14.63 -17.93
C ALA A 222 -24.91 15.78 -18.47
N GLY A 223 -23.58 15.65 -18.34
CA GLY A 223 -22.57 16.53 -18.93
C GLY A 223 -22.22 17.78 -18.13
N PHE A 224 -22.78 17.97 -16.92
CA PHE A 224 -22.55 19.20 -16.15
C PHE A 224 -21.11 19.34 -15.63
N GLY A 225 -20.43 18.21 -15.36
CA GLY A 225 -19.04 18.16 -14.91
C GLY A 225 -18.06 18.63 -16.00
N ARG A 226 -17.89 17.85 -17.07
CA ARG A 226 -17.14 18.28 -18.28
C ARG A 226 -17.42 19.72 -18.70
N ARG A 227 -18.70 20.14 -18.75
CA ARG A 227 -19.06 21.52 -19.12
C ARG A 227 -18.50 22.57 -18.15
N LEU A 228 -18.53 22.31 -16.84
CA LEU A 228 -17.94 23.21 -15.83
C LEU A 228 -16.45 23.40 -16.05
N ILE A 229 -15.72 22.30 -16.22
CA ILE A 229 -14.26 22.31 -16.34
C ILE A 229 -13.82 23.12 -17.56
N ASN A 230 -14.36 22.79 -18.74
CA ASN A 230 -14.04 23.50 -19.98
C ASN A 230 -14.34 25.00 -19.85
N GLY A 231 -15.56 25.38 -19.45
CA GLY A 231 -15.94 26.80 -19.35
C GLY A 231 -15.21 27.61 -18.27
N VAL A 232 -14.55 26.94 -17.30
CA VAL A 232 -13.62 27.57 -16.36
C VAL A 232 -12.24 27.78 -16.98
N GLN A 233 -11.75 26.80 -17.75
CA GLN A 233 -10.43 26.82 -18.41
C GLN A 233 -10.38 27.75 -19.63
N ASP A 234 -11.44 27.77 -20.45
CA ASP A 234 -11.51 28.53 -21.71
C ASP A 234 -11.79 30.04 -21.50
N GLY A 235 -12.26 30.44 -20.31
CA GLY A 235 -12.83 31.76 -20.05
C GLY A 235 -11.89 32.79 -19.42
N SER A 236 -11.89 34.02 -19.95
CA SER A 236 -11.42 35.21 -19.23
C SER A 236 -12.30 35.50 -18.00
N ASP A 237 -11.79 36.19 -16.97
CA ASP A 237 -12.47 36.30 -15.66
C ASP A 237 -13.91 36.85 -15.74
N ASN A 238 -14.14 37.88 -16.55
CA ASN A 238 -15.48 38.46 -16.75
C ASN A 238 -16.42 37.46 -17.47
N SER A 239 -15.94 36.79 -18.53
CA SER A 239 -16.73 35.75 -19.20
C SER A 239 -16.97 34.52 -18.31
N ARG A 240 -16.01 34.17 -17.45
CA ARG A 240 -16.11 33.04 -16.51
C ARG A 240 -17.22 33.29 -15.49
N ASN A 241 -17.34 34.50 -14.96
CA ASN A 241 -18.41 34.85 -14.03
C ASN A 241 -19.82 34.74 -14.67
N GLN A 242 -19.99 35.18 -15.91
CA GLN A 242 -21.25 34.99 -16.65
C GLN A 242 -21.52 33.49 -16.92
N PHE A 243 -20.53 32.77 -17.44
CA PHE A 243 -20.64 31.32 -17.69
C PHE A 243 -21.04 30.55 -16.43
N LEU A 244 -20.45 30.86 -15.28
CA LEU A 244 -20.79 30.20 -14.02
C LEU A 244 -22.21 30.54 -13.53
N HIS A 245 -22.71 31.76 -13.78
CA HIS A 245 -24.10 32.09 -13.48
C HIS A 245 -25.08 31.28 -14.34
N GLU A 246 -24.82 31.18 -15.65
CA GLU A 246 -25.62 30.38 -16.59
C GLU A 246 -25.53 28.88 -16.25
N TRP A 247 -24.34 28.37 -15.96
CA TRP A 247 -24.11 26.99 -15.54
C TRP A 247 -24.87 26.65 -14.24
N ARG A 248 -24.84 27.52 -13.22
CA ARG A 248 -25.62 27.37 -11.98
C ARG A 248 -27.12 27.32 -12.27
N LYS A 249 -27.61 28.25 -13.11
CA LYS A 249 -29.03 28.33 -13.49
C LYS A 249 -29.49 27.02 -14.12
N ASP A 250 -28.70 26.43 -15.00
CA ASP A 250 -29.03 25.14 -15.63
C ASP A 250 -28.98 23.97 -14.65
N VAL A 251 -27.98 23.90 -13.75
CA VAL A 251 -27.90 22.85 -12.72
C VAL A 251 -29.13 22.91 -11.81
N ARG A 252 -29.50 24.10 -11.35
CA ARG A 252 -30.73 24.34 -10.57
C ARG A 252 -32.00 24.03 -11.38
N SER A 253 -32.01 24.30 -12.69
CA SER A 253 -33.14 23.98 -13.57
C SER A 253 -33.31 22.47 -13.71
N GLU A 254 -32.24 21.73 -14.00
CA GLU A 254 -32.27 20.28 -14.13
C GLU A 254 -32.67 19.61 -12.81
N LEU A 255 -32.12 20.06 -11.68
CA LEU A 255 -32.53 19.55 -10.36
C LEU A 255 -34.01 19.78 -10.05
N ARG A 256 -34.65 20.86 -10.54
CA ARG A 256 -36.10 21.07 -10.37
C ARG A 256 -36.96 20.29 -11.36
N THR A 257 -36.46 20.00 -12.57
CA THR A 257 -37.29 19.55 -13.71
C THR A 257 -36.95 18.17 -14.27
N ASN A 258 -35.75 17.64 -14.01
CA ASN A 258 -35.19 16.43 -14.64
C ASN A 258 -35.35 16.42 -16.17
N SER A 259 -35.14 17.57 -16.82
CA SER A 259 -35.47 17.79 -18.24
C SER A 259 -34.67 16.92 -19.20
N LYS A 260 -33.48 16.45 -18.80
CA LYS A 260 -32.65 15.52 -19.57
C LYS A 260 -32.88 14.05 -19.18
N ALA A 261 -33.72 13.77 -18.17
CA ALA A 261 -34.04 12.43 -17.65
C ALA A 261 -32.83 11.60 -17.15
N TYR A 262 -31.75 12.26 -16.69
CA TYR A 262 -30.60 11.58 -16.08
C TYR A 262 -30.74 11.40 -14.56
N LEU A 263 -31.57 12.21 -13.90
CA LEU A 263 -31.83 12.09 -12.47
C LEU A 263 -32.86 10.99 -12.22
N THR A 264 -32.79 10.32 -11.08
CA THR A 264 -33.85 9.36 -10.67
C THR A 264 -35.17 10.05 -10.33
N THR A 265 -35.11 11.27 -9.79
CA THR A 265 -36.25 12.09 -9.39
C THR A 265 -35.90 13.59 -9.48
N CYS A 266 -36.89 14.48 -9.36
CA CYS A 266 -36.61 15.90 -9.15
C CYS A 266 -36.19 16.17 -7.70
N HIS A 267 -35.20 17.03 -7.51
CA HIS A 267 -34.62 17.43 -6.23
C HIS A 267 -34.71 18.96 -6.02
N PRO A 268 -35.93 19.54 -5.93
CA PRO A 268 -36.09 21.00 -5.87
C PRO A 268 -35.43 21.64 -4.63
N ILE A 269 -35.46 20.97 -3.47
CA ILE A 269 -34.80 21.43 -2.25
C ILE A 269 -33.28 21.60 -2.45
N LEU A 270 -32.65 20.72 -3.24
CA LEU A 270 -31.23 20.82 -3.59
C LEU A 270 -30.96 21.91 -4.63
N ALA A 271 -31.89 22.13 -5.56
CA ALA A 271 -31.82 23.28 -6.48
C ALA A 271 -31.92 24.63 -5.76
N ASP A 272 -32.64 24.67 -4.64
CA ASP A 272 -32.79 25.85 -3.80
C ASP A 272 -31.60 26.04 -2.84
N SER A 273 -30.91 24.97 -2.43
CA SER A 273 -29.75 25.04 -1.52
C SER A 273 -28.40 25.33 -2.18
N ILE A 274 -28.27 25.16 -3.51
CA ILE A 274 -27.05 25.57 -4.25
C ILE A 274 -26.87 27.10 -4.16
N PRO A 275 -25.82 27.63 -3.51
CA PRO A 275 -25.58 29.06 -3.42
C PRO A 275 -24.83 29.60 -4.65
N ASP A 276 -24.88 30.92 -4.87
CA ASP A 276 -24.25 31.57 -6.03
C ASP A 276 -22.71 31.64 -6.00
N ASN A 277 -22.06 31.09 -4.97
CA ASN A 277 -20.60 30.99 -4.88
C ASN A 277 -20.03 29.61 -5.29
N ILE A 278 -20.86 28.63 -5.68
CA ILE A 278 -20.38 27.29 -6.11
C ILE A 278 -20.11 27.26 -7.63
N PRO A 279 -19.03 26.63 -8.12
CA PRO A 279 -17.92 26.07 -7.35
C PRO A 279 -17.08 27.18 -6.71
N ASP A 280 -16.46 26.86 -5.57
CA ASP A 280 -15.33 27.63 -5.09
C ASP A 280 -14.18 27.46 -6.09
N LEU A 281 -13.80 28.56 -6.74
CA LEU A 281 -12.77 28.57 -7.78
C LEU A 281 -11.38 28.29 -7.22
N ALA A 282 -11.08 28.64 -5.95
CA ALA A 282 -9.79 28.34 -5.35
C ALA A 282 -9.63 26.83 -5.12
N GLY A 283 -10.68 26.17 -4.60
CA GLY A 283 -10.69 24.70 -4.44
C GLY A 283 -10.76 23.93 -5.76
N LEU A 284 -11.41 24.48 -6.79
CA LEU A 284 -11.37 23.92 -8.15
C LEU A 284 -9.98 24.06 -8.79
N ASP A 285 -9.28 25.18 -8.58
CA ASP A 285 -7.92 25.37 -9.10
C ASP A 285 -6.89 24.44 -8.43
N LEU A 286 -7.12 23.97 -7.19
CA LEU A 286 -6.31 22.90 -6.58
C LEU A 286 -6.49 21.55 -7.27
N TYR A 287 -7.61 21.31 -7.96
CA TYR A 287 -7.80 20.11 -8.80
C TYR A 287 -7.28 20.30 -10.24
N LEU A 288 -7.46 21.49 -10.83
CA LEU A 288 -7.10 21.75 -12.23
C LEU A 288 -5.66 22.23 -12.46
N ARG A 289 -5.08 22.94 -11.50
CA ARG A 289 -3.81 23.68 -11.64
C ARG A 289 -2.96 23.70 -10.34
N PRO A 290 -2.83 22.59 -9.56
CA PRO A 290 -2.15 22.64 -8.26
C PRO A 290 -0.69 23.12 -8.34
N VAL A 291 0.11 22.58 -9.27
CA VAL A 291 1.45 23.08 -9.62
C VAL A 291 1.73 22.83 -11.11
N ASN A 292 2.32 23.79 -11.81
CA ASN A 292 2.77 23.61 -13.18
C ASN A 292 4.07 22.77 -13.23
N ARG A 293 3.95 21.45 -13.40
CA ARG A 293 5.08 20.49 -13.54
C ARG A 293 4.89 19.44 -14.65
N GLU A 294 3.95 19.64 -15.58
CA GLU A 294 3.61 18.59 -16.58
C GLU A 294 4.76 18.21 -17.53
N HIS A 295 5.82 19.03 -17.61
CA HIS A 295 7.01 18.79 -18.43
C HIS A 295 8.18 18.14 -17.66
N ASP A 296 8.08 17.97 -16.34
CA ASP A 296 9.14 17.38 -15.51
C ASP A 296 9.21 15.85 -15.64
N PHE A 297 8.18 15.23 -16.24
CA PHE A 297 8.03 13.78 -16.39
C PHE A 297 7.93 13.38 -17.86
N SER A 298 8.51 12.23 -18.23
CA SER A 298 8.44 11.72 -19.60
C SER A 298 8.57 10.18 -19.65
N PRO A 299 8.17 9.53 -20.76
CA PRO A 299 8.36 8.08 -20.93
C PRO A 299 9.84 7.66 -20.96
N ALA A 300 10.74 8.60 -21.29
CA ALA A 300 12.19 8.38 -21.35
C ALA A 300 12.88 8.53 -19.98
N LEU A 301 12.17 8.99 -18.94
CA LEU A 301 12.71 9.11 -17.59
C LEU A 301 12.86 7.71 -16.98
N THR A 302 14.09 7.20 -16.88
CA THR A 302 14.34 5.88 -16.31
C THR A 302 14.20 5.87 -14.79
N LEU A 303 13.56 4.84 -14.24
CA LEU A 303 13.51 4.57 -12.81
C LEU A 303 14.49 3.42 -12.47
N PRO A 304 15.78 3.71 -12.17
CA PRO A 304 16.72 2.67 -11.76
C PRO A 304 16.40 2.21 -10.33
N CYS A 305 16.00 0.95 -10.17
CA CYS A 305 15.97 0.28 -8.87
C CYS A 305 17.38 -0.23 -8.56
N GLY A 306 17.89 0.04 -7.36
CA GLY A 306 19.18 -0.46 -6.88
C GLY A 306 19.12 -1.92 -6.44
N GLU A 307 20.28 -2.46 -6.10
CA GLU A 307 20.39 -3.75 -5.41
C GLU A 307 20.08 -3.62 -3.91
N THR A 308 19.56 -4.70 -3.32
CA THR A 308 19.25 -4.78 -1.88
C THR A 308 20.53 -4.82 -1.03
N GLN A 309 20.75 -3.78 -0.22
CA GLN A 309 21.97 -3.54 0.56
C GLN A 309 21.89 -4.22 1.94
N ALA A 310 22.41 -5.44 2.04
CA ALA A 310 22.35 -6.23 3.28
C ALA A 310 22.99 -5.53 4.48
N ALA A 311 24.13 -4.86 4.32
CA ALA A 311 24.80 -4.12 5.41
C ALA A 311 23.94 -2.95 5.92
N SER A 312 23.31 -2.19 5.01
CA SER A 312 22.40 -1.09 5.37
C SER A 312 21.16 -1.60 6.11
N MET A 313 20.57 -2.70 5.65
CA MET A 313 19.47 -3.36 6.37
C MET A 313 19.93 -3.91 7.73
N THR A 314 21.18 -4.35 7.84
CA THR A 314 21.74 -4.85 9.10
C THR A 314 21.87 -3.72 10.12
N GLN A 315 22.47 -2.60 9.74
CA GLN A 315 22.52 -1.39 10.56
C GLN A 315 21.13 -0.92 10.98
N PHE A 316 20.16 -0.89 10.06
CA PHE A 316 18.78 -0.50 10.36
C PHE A 316 18.16 -1.39 11.44
N VAL A 317 18.22 -2.73 11.28
CA VAL A 317 17.53 -3.63 12.22
C VAL A 317 18.18 -3.64 13.61
N THR A 318 19.50 -3.48 13.72
CA THR A 318 20.21 -3.32 15.00
C THR A 318 19.77 -2.07 15.76
N THR A 319 19.52 -0.97 15.04
CA THR A 319 19.07 0.31 15.62
C THR A 319 17.57 0.32 15.95
N HIS A 320 16.72 -0.30 15.12
CA HIS A 320 15.26 -0.13 15.19
C HIS A 320 14.47 -1.36 15.68
N PHE A 321 15.10 -2.52 15.93
CA PHE A 321 14.39 -3.66 16.49
C PHE A 321 15.17 -4.39 17.59
N SER A 322 14.46 -4.83 18.62
CA SER A 322 15.03 -5.62 19.73
C SER A 322 15.69 -6.93 19.30
N TRP A 323 15.21 -7.56 18.22
CA TRP A 323 15.80 -8.76 17.63
C TRP A 323 17.06 -8.49 16.78
N GLY A 324 17.37 -7.22 16.47
CA GLY A 324 18.54 -6.83 15.70
C GLY A 324 19.88 -7.08 16.41
N ASN A 325 19.88 -7.37 17.71
CA ASN A 325 21.07 -7.55 18.52
C ASN A 325 21.45 -9.04 18.74
N ASP A 326 20.80 -9.99 18.05
CA ASP A 326 21.19 -11.40 18.00
C ASP A 326 21.32 -11.88 16.56
N ALA A 327 22.53 -12.29 16.17
CA ALA A 327 22.79 -12.84 14.84
C ALA A 327 21.93 -14.06 14.51
N LYS A 328 21.52 -14.89 15.48
CA LYS A 328 20.63 -16.03 15.21
C LYS A 328 19.20 -15.57 14.89
N ALA A 329 18.68 -14.58 15.62
CA ALA A 329 17.40 -13.94 15.32
C ALA A 329 17.42 -13.22 13.95
N VAL A 330 18.42 -12.38 13.69
CA VAL A 330 18.55 -11.62 12.42
C VAL A 330 18.59 -12.54 11.21
N PHE A 331 19.45 -13.58 11.23
CA PHE A 331 19.50 -14.55 10.13
C PHE A 331 18.19 -15.34 9.98
N ASN A 332 17.47 -15.62 11.08
CA ASN A 332 16.16 -16.27 11.02
C ASN A 332 15.05 -15.36 10.44
N CYS A 333 15.11 -14.04 10.63
CA CYS A 333 14.27 -13.08 9.92
C CYS A 333 14.63 -13.05 8.42
N TYR A 334 15.91 -12.81 8.11
CA TYR A 334 16.43 -12.69 6.73
C TYR A 334 16.21 -13.93 5.87
N LYS A 335 16.14 -15.12 6.47
CA LYS A 335 15.77 -16.40 5.85
C LYS A 335 14.55 -16.32 4.93
N ASN A 336 13.49 -15.65 5.36
CA ASN A 336 12.21 -15.56 4.64
C ASN A 336 12.07 -14.23 3.86
N ALA A 337 12.91 -13.24 4.20
CA ALA A 337 12.79 -11.85 3.80
C ALA A 337 13.91 -11.41 2.85
N LEU A 338 15.07 -11.06 3.42
CA LEU A 338 16.20 -10.47 2.71
C LEU A 338 16.86 -11.44 1.72
N PHE A 339 17.17 -12.67 2.13
CA PHE A 339 17.87 -13.62 1.25
C PHE A 339 17.02 -14.06 0.04
N PRO A 340 15.70 -14.34 0.17
CA PRO A 340 14.84 -14.52 -0.99
C PRO A 340 14.78 -13.28 -1.89
N SER A 341 14.77 -12.07 -1.33
CA SER A 341 14.75 -10.82 -2.11
C SER A 341 16.02 -10.64 -2.95
N ILE A 342 17.21 -10.84 -2.36
CA ILE A 342 18.50 -10.77 -3.09
C ILE A 342 18.55 -11.82 -4.20
N ALA A 343 18.22 -13.08 -3.89
CA ALA A 343 18.20 -14.16 -4.86
C ALA A 343 17.21 -13.92 -6.01
N PHE A 344 16.08 -13.29 -5.71
CA PHE A 344 15.05 -12.95 -6.70
C PHE A 344 15.46 -11.76 -7.59
N ARG A 345 16.11 -10.73 -7.03
CA ARG A 345 16.69 -9.62 -7.79
C ARG A 345 17.79 -10.10 -8.75
N GLN A 346 18.64 -11.05 -8.31
CA GLN A 346 19.62 -11.71 -9.18
C GLN A 346 18.95 -12.45 -10.36
N LEU A 347 17.84 -13.18 -10.13
CA LEU A 347 17.10 -13.86 -11.19
C LEU A 347 16.55 -12.89 -12.24
N ILE A 348 16.00 -11.75 -11.82
CA ILE A 348 15.54 -10.70 -12.74
C ILE A 348 16.72 -10.18 -13.57
N GLN A 349 17.81 -9.75 -12.90
CA GLN A 349 18.96 -9.17 -13.58
C GLN A 349 19.59 -10.15 -14.58
N SER A 350 19.83 -11.41 -14.18
CA SER A 350 20.38 -12.40 -15.11
C SER A 350 19.43 -12.77 -16.25
N THR A 351 18.10 -12.60 -16.10
CA THR A 351 17.18 -12.71 -17.23
C THR A 351 17.38 -11.54 -18.21
N VAL A 352 17.51 -10.32 -17.70
CA VAL A 352 17.80 -9.12 -18.52
C VAL A 352 19.18 -9.23 -19.19
N ASP A 353 20.19 -9.74 -18.48
CA ASP A 353 21.52 -9.98 -19.06
C ASP A 353 21.46 -11.03 -20.19
N MET A 354 20.63 -12.07 -20.04
CA MET A 354 20.38 -13.07 -21.09
C MET A 354 19.61 -12.48 -22.28
N ASP A 355 18.57 -11.67 -22.05
CA ASP A 355 17.81 -10.99 -23.11
C ASP A 355 18.72 -10.08 -23.96
N ASN A 356 19.72 -9.45 -23.33
CA ASN A 356 20.74 -8.61 -23.98
C ASN A 356 21.92 -9.41 -24.57
N GLY A 357 21.96 -10.73 -24.42
CA GLY A 357 23.06 -11.60 -24.90
C GLY A 357 24.36 -11.52 -24.08
N CYS A 358 24.33 -10.88 -22.91
CA CYS A 358 25.47 -10.75 -21.99
C CYS A 358 25.68 -11.99 -21.10
N ALA A 359 24.67 -12.85 -20.98
CA ALA A 359 24.67 -14.02 -20.09
C ALA A 359 24.10 -15.28 -20.76
N VAL A 360 24.32 -16.45 -20.15
CA VAL A 360 23.90 -17.76 -20.67
C VAL A 360 23.17 -18.56 -19.59
N ALA A 361 22.04 -19.16 -19.96
CA ALA A 361 21.21 -19.98 -19.08
C ALA A 361 22.01 -21.12 -18.41
N GLY A 362 21.69 -21.42 -17.16
CA GLY A 362 22.30 -22.49 -16.36
C GLY A 362 23.61 -22.12 -15.65
N LEU A 363 24.22 -20.96 -15.98
CA LEU A 363 25.50 -20.52 -15.38
C LEU A 363 25.37 -19.30 -14.44
N CYS A 364 24.19 -18.70 -14.34
CA CYS A 364 23.94 -17.47 -13.59
C CYS A 364 23.23 -17.69 -12.23
N CYS A 365 23.08 -16.63 -11.44
CA CYS A 365 22.45 -16.63 -10.11
C CYS A 365 22.99 -17.73 -9.15
N PRO A 366 24.22 -17.60 -8.61
CA PRO A 366 24.83 -18.61 -7.74
C PRO A 366 24.08 -18.85 -6.42
N MET A 367 23.18 -17.94 -6.01
CA MET A 367 22.31 -18.13 -4.84
C MET A 367 21.18 -19.15 -5.07
N ILE A 368 20.92 -19.56 -6.32
CA ILE A 368 19.85 -20.48 -6.71
C ILE A 368 20.42 -21.91 -6.73
N GLY A 369 20.21 -22.64 -5.64
CA GLY A 369 20.59 -24.05 -5.46
C GLY A 369 19.58 -25.02 -6.05
N THR A 370 19.47 -26.23 -5.48
CA THR A 370 18.58 -27.29 -5.97
C THR A 370 17.09 -26.98 -5.77
N ILE A 371 16.26 -27.40 -6.72
CA ILE A 371 14.80 -27.47 -6.53
C ILE A 371 14.51 -28.64 -5.58
N LEU A 372 13.64 -28.41 -4.60
CA LEU A 372 13.27 -29.34 -3.54
C LEU A 372 11.86 -29.92 -3.72
N MET A 373 10.97 -29.15 -4.34
CA MET A 373 9.56 -29.49 -4.59
C MET A 373 8.94 -28.42 -5.50
N GLU A 374 7.90 -28.79 -6.24
CA GLU A 374 7.06 -27.86 -6.99
C GLU A 374 5.69 -27.69 -6.31
N ARG A 375 4.98 -26.59 -6.61
CA ARG A 375 3.57 -26.41 -6.30
C ARG A 375 2.88 -25.56 -7.36
N THR A 376 1.56 -25.66 -7.41
CA THR A 376 0.71 -24.55 -7.83
C THR A 376 0.36 -23.75 -6.58
N CYS A 377 0.56 -22.43 -6.60
CA CYS A 377 0.10 -21.52 -5.56
C CYS A 377 -1.44 -21.56 -5.54
N ALA A 378 -2.04 -21.95 -4.41
CA ALA A 378 -3.50 -22.11 -4.31
C ALA A 378 -4.24 -20.77 -4.44
N GLU A 379 -3.52 -19.69 -4.15
CA GLU A 379 -3.98 -18.31 -4.09
C GLU A 379 -3.89 -17.58 -5.44
N THR A 380 -2.98 -17.97 -6.34
CA THR A 380 -2.75 -17.25 -7.61
C THR A 380 -2.71 -18.15 -8.84
N PHE A 381 -2.86 -19.46 -8.65
CA PHE A 381 -2.67 -20.51 -9.66
C PHE A 381 -1.29 -20.50 -10.38
N LEU A 382 -0.35 -19.66 -9.94
CA LEU A 382 1.01 -19.61 -10.44
C LEU A 382 1.77 -20.89 -10.08
N ALA A 383 2.49 -21.45 -11.06
CA ALA A 383 3.47 -22.49 -10.79
C ALA A 383 4.66 -21.88 -10.03
N GLU A 384 5.06 -22.53 -8.93
CA GLU A 384 6.21 -22.14 -8.11
C GLU A 384 7.09 -23.35 -7.77
N VAL A 385 8.40 -23.12 -7.71
CA VAL A 385 9.38 -24.08 -7.22
C VAL A 385 9.94 -23.64 -5.88
N ARG A 386 10.14 -24.59 -4.97
CA ARG A 386 10.88 -24.35 -3.73
C ARG A 386 12.36 -24.62 -3.98
N VAL A 387 13.17 -23.58 -3.94
CA VAL A 387 14.61 -23.68 -4.21
C VAL A 387 15.40 -23.53 -2.91
N LEU A 388 16.47 -24.32 -2.76
CA LEU A 388 17.48 -24.15 -1.72
C LEU A 388 18.32 -22.89 -1.99
N LEU A 389 18.45 -21.99 -1.01
CA LEU A 389 19.22 -20.75 -1.17
C LEU A 389 20.68 -20.96 -0.75
N VAL A 390 21.61 -20.73 -1.67
CA VAL A 390 23.05 -20.83 -1.45
C VAL A 390 23.58 -19.46 -0.99
N ILE A 391 23.49 -19.20 0.31
CA ILE A 391 23.91 -17.90 0.88
C ILE A 391 25.46 -17.77 0.83
N PRO A 392 26.03 -16.75 0.18
CA PRO A 392 27.48 -16.61 0.04
C PRO A 392 28.20 -16.45 1.39
N SER A 393 29.31 -17.18 1.60
CA SER A 393 30.03 -17.16 2.88
C SER A 393 30.68 -15.82 3.25
N ASN A 394 30.94 -14.96 2.27
CA ASN A 394 31.34 -13.57 2.48
C ASN A 394 30.16 -12.71 2.95
N LEU A 395 28.96 -12.86 2.36
CA LEU A 395 27.75 -12.16 2.79
C LEU A 395 27.38 -12.55 4.23
N ILE A 396 27.47 -13.84 4.58
CA ILE A 396 27.26 -14.30 5.97
C ILE A 396 28.26 -13.62 6.91
N ARG A 397 29.55 -13.59 6.55
CA ARG A 397 30.60 -12.97 7.37
C ARG A 397 30.37 -11.46 7.54
N GLN A 398 29.96 -10.77 6.48
CA GLN A 398 29.71 -9.33 6.49
C GLN A 398 28.59 -8.98 7.47
N ILE A 399 27.40 -9.59 7.32
CA ILE A 399 26.27 -9.39 8.23
C ILE A 399 26.67 -9.70 9.69
N CYS A 400 27.45 -10.76 9.94
CA CYS A 400 27.94 -11.05 11.29
C CYS A 400 28.88 -9.96 11.86
N ILE A 401 29.68 -9.30 11.02
CA ILE A 401 30.56 -8.18 11.42
C ILE A 401 29.77 -6.89 11.62
N ASP A 402 28.71 -6.67 10.84
CA ASP A 402 27.83 -5.49 10.92
C ASP A 402 26.88 -5.55 12.14
N LEU A 403 26.73 -6.73 12.76
CA LEU A 403 25.93 -6.96 13.98
C LEU A 403 26.75 -6.89 15.27
N ASP A 404 27.81 -7.70 15.37
CA ASP A 404 28.56 -7.90 16.60
C ASP A 404 29.77 -6.97 16.69
N SER A 405 29.80 -6.10 17.71
CA SER A 405 30.94 -5.25 18.06
C SER A 405 31.33 -5.49 19.52
N PRO A 406 32.43 -6.23 19.82
CA PRO A 406 33.42 -6.78 18.88
C PRO A 406 32.91 -7.98 18.06
N ALA A 407 33.51 -8.17 16.87
CA ALA A 407 33.12 -9.17 15.88
C ALA A 407 33.04 -10.62 16.43
N PRO A 408 32.14 -11.47 15.89
CA PRO A 408 31.81 -12.72 16.53
C PRO A 408 32.86 -13.80 16.28
N GLY A 409 33.04 -14.67 17.27
CA GLY A 409 33.95 -15.81 17.16
C GLY A 409 33.55 -16.75 16.03
N GLU A 410 34.53 -17.29 15.30
CA GLU A 410 34.32 -18.15 14.12
C GLU A 410 33.39 -19.36 14.35
N HIS A 411 33.23 -19.82 15.60
CA HIS A 411 32.23 -20.83 15.97
C HIS A 411 30.80 -20.36 15.65
N ILE A 412 30.43 -19.13 16.00
CA ILE A 412 29.09 -18.55 15.75
C ILE A 412 28.88 -18.44 14.23
N ILE A 413 29.90 -17.94 13.51
CA ILE A 413 29.89 -17.85 12.05
C ILE A 413 29.74 -19.24 11.41
N ALA A 414 30.37 -20.28 11.95
CA ALA A 414 30.24 -21.66 11.48
C ALA A 414 28.84 -22.25 11.75
N GLU A 415 28.24 -21.97 12.91
CA GLU A 415 26.88 -22.38 13.25
C GLU A 415 25.82 -21.69 12.36
N ILE A 416 25.98 -20.39 12.09
CA ILE A 416 25.14 -19.64 11.16
C ILE A 416 25.31 -20.17 9.73
N LYS A 417 26.55 -20.43 9.28
CA LYS A 417 26.82 -21.09 7.98
C LYS A 417 26.17 -22.47 7.87
N ALA A 418 26.17 -23.27 8.92
CA ALA A 418 25.48 -24.56 8.95
C ALA A 418 23.95 -24.39 8.86
N THR A 419 23.41 -23.40 9.57
CA THR A 419 21.97 -23.08 9.60
C THR A 419 21.46 -22.57 8.24
N CYS A 420 22.24 -21.70 7.57
CA CYS A 420 21.92 -21.16 6.25
C CYS A 420 21.76 -22.25 5.16
N LYS A 421 22.41 -23.41 5.30
CA LYS A 421 22.26 -24.56 4.38
C LYS A 421 20.84 -25.17 4.37
N THR A 422 19.97 -24.74 5.28
CA THR A 422 18.55 -25.16 5.33
C THR A 422 17.59 -24.15 4.70
N TYR A 423 18.09 -22.99 4.25
CA TYR A 423 17.26 -21.88 3.81
C TYR A 423 16.70 -22.17 2.41
N SER A 424 15.41 -21.91 2.23
CA SER A 424 14.71 -22.19 0.97
C SER A 424 13.53 -21.24 0.79
N ALA A 425 13.27 -20.87 -0.46
CA ALA A 425 12.20 -19.94 -0.83
C ALA A 425 11.29 -20.54 -1.91
N TRP A 426 10.02 -20.15 -1.91
CA TRP A 426 9.10 -20.38 -3.02
C TRP A 426 9.28 -19.26 -4.05
N LEU A 427 9.69 -19.63 -5.26
CA LEU A 427 9.98 -18.73 -6.37
C LEU A 427 9.11 -19.11 -7.58
N PRO A 428 8.57 -18.15 -8.36
CA PRO A 428 7.80 -18.45 -9.56
C PRO A 428 8.58 -19.30 -10.57
N SER A 429 8.00 -20.43 -10.98
CA SER A 429 8.68 -21.41 -11.83
C SER A 429 9.12 -20.81 -13.17
N VAL A 430 8.34 -19.88 -13.74
CA VAL A 430 8.68 -19.18 -14.99
C VAL A 430 9.97 -18.37 -14.88
N ILE A 431 10.24 -17.77 -13.72
CA ILE A 431 11.43 -16.94 -13.48
C ILE A 431 12.65 -17.82 -13.22
N VAL A 432 12.51 -18.87 -12.40
CA VAL A 432 13.61 -19.82 -12.16
C VAL A 432 13.96 -20.59 -13.44
N LYS A 433 12.97 -21.00 -14.24
CA LYS A 433 13.16 -21.78 -15.47
C LYS A 433 13.77 -20.94 -16.61
N ALA A 434 13.57 -19.62 -16.61
CA ALA A 434 14.23 -18.72 -17.56
C ALA A 434 15.76 -18.75 -17.36
N VAL A 435 16.25 -18.57 -16.13
CA VAL A 435 17.70 -18.48 -15.87
C VAL A 435 18.35 -19.84 -15.61
N ARG A 436 17.64 -20.77 -14.97
CA ARG A 436 18.16 -22.07 -14.49
C ARG A 436 17.30 -23.27 -14.92
N PRO A 437 17.17 -23.52 -16.23
CA PRO A 437 16.46 -24.70 -16.74
C PRO A 437 17.16 -26.03 -16.39
N ASP A 438 18.48 -25.99 -16.13
CA ASP A 438 19.29 -27.13 -15.68
C ASP A 438 18.76 -27.76 -14.39
N LEU A 439 18.26 -26.94 -13.46
CA LEU A 439 17.71 -27.39 -12.18
C LEU A 439 16.43 -28.19 -12.34
N PHE A 440 15.60 -27.86 -13.34
CA PHE A 440 14.37 -28.60 -13.64
C PHE A 440 14.72 -29.98 -14.21
N VAL A 441 15.68 -30.06 -15.14
CA VAL A 441 16.13 -31.34 -15.72
C VAL A 441 16.69 -32.27 -14.63
N GLU A 442 17.49 -31.75 -13.70
CA GLU A 442 18.02 -32.57 -12.59
C GLU A 442 16.93 -32.95 -11.58
N TYR A 443 15.97 -32.05 -11.28
CA TYR A 443 14.83 -32.36 -10.40
C TYR A 443 13.89 -33.42 -11.00
N GLU A 444 13.59 -33.34 -12.31
CA GLU A 444 12.84 -34.36 -13.05
C GLU A 444 13.59 -35.70 -13.02
N ARG A 445 14.92 -35.70 -13.24
CA ARG A 445 15.77 -36.91 -13.18
C ARG A 445 15.76 -37.57 -11.80
N ILE A 446 15.91 -36.79 -10.72
CA ILE A 446 15.87 -37.29 -9.34
C ILE A 446 14.46 -37.82 -8.99
N SER A 447 13.41 -37.10 -9.38
CA SER A 447 12.02 -37.50 -9.13
C SER A 447 11.67 -38.82 -9.82
N ALA A 448 12.05 -38.98 -11.09
CA ALA A 448 11.89 -40.23 -11.82
C ALA A 448 12.70 -41.39 -11.22
N ALA A 449 13.95 -41.13 -10.79
CA ALA A 449 14.78 -42.14 -10.14
C ALA A 449 14.19 -42.60 -8.79
N SER A 450 13.46 -41.74 -8.08
CA SER A 450 12.80 -42.10 -6.82
C SER A 450 11.48 -42.85 -7.03
N LEU A 451 10.67 -42.44 -8.02
CA LEU A 451 9.48 -43.20 -8.45
C LEU A 451 9.84 -44.62 -8.93
N ASN A 452 11.01 -44.78 -9.56
CA ASN A 452 11.57 -46.07 -9.96
C ASN A 452 12.33 -46.81 -8.83
N GLY A 453 12.20 -46.37 -7.57
CA GLY A 453 12.79 -47.03 -6.40
C GLY A 453 14.32 -47.07 -6.36
N THR A 454 15.00 -46.27 -7.19
CA THR A 454 16.46 -46.28 -7.35
C THR A 454 17.17 -45.30 -6.41
N ILE A 455 16.48 -44.26 -5.94
CA ILE A 455 16.99 -43.25 -4.99
C ILE A 455 15.92 -42.91 -3.95
N ASP A 456 16.24 -42.98 -2.66
CA ASP A 456 15.39 -42.46 -1.59
C ASP A 456 15.66 -40.94 -1.41
N ILE A 457 14.70 -40.11 -1.81
CA ILE A 457 14.80 -38.64 -1.70
C ILE A 457 14.94 -38.18 -0.24
N THR A 458 14.47 -38.94 0.75
CA THR A 458 14.59 -38.54 2.17
C THR A 458 16.04 -38.53 2.63
N ALA A 459 16.88 -39.43 2.10
CA ALA A 459 18.28 -39.57 2.50
C ALA A 459 19.17 -38.37 2.11
N VAL A 460 18.83 -37.68 1.02
CA VAL A 460 19.59 -36.50 0.52
C VAL A 460 19.48 -35.31 1.49
N SER A 461 18.48 -35.31 2.37
CA SER A 461 18.22 -34.22 3.33
C SER A 461 18.62 -34.53 4.78
N SER A 462 19.20 -35.71 5.07
CA SER A 462 19.23 -36.24 6.45
C SER A 462 20.58 -36.72 6.98
N SER A 463 21.67 -35.94 6.77
CA SER A 463 22.90 -36.13 7.54
C SER A 463 22.79 -35.52 8.96
N GLY A 464 21.84 -36.03 9.77
CA GLY A 464 21.80 -35.76 11.22
C GLY A 464 20.51 -35.15 11.81
N VAL A 465 19.38 -35.87 11.80
CA VAL A 465 18.38 -35.86 12.90
C VAL A 465 17.80 -37.27 13.02
N ALA A 466 17.79 -37.86 14.22
CA ALA A 466 17.18 -39.16 14.48
C ALA A 466 15.67 -39.02 14.74
N GLN A 467 14.83 -39.59 13.87
CA GLN A 467 13.37 -39.60 14.08
C GLN A 467 12.96 -40.65 15.11
N ARG A 468 12.37 -40.21 16.23
CA ARG A 468 11.56 -41.07 17.11
C ARG A 468 10.09 -41.00 16.70
N THR A 469 9.52 -42.11 16.27
CA THR A 469 8.12 -42.21 15.88
C THR A 469 7.20 -42.32 17.11
N HIS A 470 6.23 -41.41 17.25
CA HIS A 470 5.14 -41.55 18.22
C HIS A 470 3.78 -41.42 17.53
N LYS A 471 2.92 -42.42 17.77
CA LYS A 471 1.55 -42.51 17.21
C LYS A 471 0.67 -41.36 17.74
N ARG A 472 0.05 -40.61 16.83
CA ARG A 472 -1.04 -39.66 17.16
C ARG A 472 -2.20 -40.39 17.83
N LYS A 473 -2.49 -40.09 19.10
CA LYS A 473 -3.86 -40.21 19.66
C LYS A 473 -4.56 -38.86 19.49
N ARG A 474 -5.80 -38.85 19.00
CA ARG A 474 -6.64 -37.64 19.00
C ARG A 474 -6.99 -37.27 20.44
N GLY A 475 -6.76 -36.01 20.83
CA GLY A 475 -7.12 -35.46 22.14
C GLY A 475 -7.66 -34.04 21.98
N ARG A 476 -8.94 -33.86 22.30
CA ARG A 476 -9.64 -32.56 22.25
C ARG A 476 -9.24 -31.73 23.47
N ARG A 477 -8.77 -30.49 23.29
CA ARG A 477 -8.53 -29.54 24.41
C ARG A 477 -8.97 -28.13 24.03
N ASN A 478 -9.47 -27.42 25.03
CA ASN A 478 -9.99 -26.06 24.92
C ASN A 478 -8.85 -25.04 25.08
N THR A 479 -9.01 -23.85 24.52
CA THR A 479 -8.11 -22.71 24.70
C THR A 479 -8.42 -21.98 26.01
N THR A 480 -7.68 -22.28 27.08
CA THR A 480 -7.69 -21.47 28.31
C THR A 480 -6.68 -20.33 28.17
N LYS A 481 -7.11 -19.08 28.39
CA LYS A 481 -6.20 -17.92 28.45
C LYS A 481 -5.25 -18.08 29.64
N LEU A 482 -3.95 -17.84 29.42
CA LEU A 482 -3.00 -17.56 30.50
C LEU A 482 -2.84 -16.05 30.60
N ILE A 483 -3.37 -15.48 31.68
CA ILE A 483 -3.04 -14.12 32.13
C ILE A 483 -1.90 -14.29 33.13
N CYS A 484 -0.74 -13.68 32.86
CA CYS A 484 0.32 -13.60 33.86
C CYS A 484 0.11 -12.32 34.69
N GLY A 485 -0.08 -12.48 35.99
CA GLY A 485 -0.10 -11.35 36.92
C GLY A 485 1.32 -10.84 37.18
N SER A 486 1.43 -9.54 37.46
CA SER A 486 2.63 -8.91 38.00
C SER A 486 2.39 -8.60 39.48
N ASP A 487 2.99 -9.37 40.39
CA ASP A 487 3.06 -8.99 41.79
C ASP A 487 3.96 -7.75 41.94
N GLY A 488 3.57 -6.83 42.81
CA GLY A 488 4.28 -5.58 43.03
C GLY A 488 5.03 -5.55 44.37
N GLU A 489 6.27 -5.08 44.36
CA GLU A 489 6.90 -4.50 45.55
C GLU A 489 6.91 -2.98 45.45
N VAL A 490 6.44 -2.31 46.50
CA VAL A 490 6.51 -0.85 46.65
C VAL A 490 7.77 -0.50 47.44
N ARG A 491 8.56 0.46 46.93
CA ARG A 491 9.58 1.16 47.71
C ARG A 491 9.54 2.66 47.42
N ASP A 492 8.99 3.42 48.36
CA ASP A 492 9.27 4.85 48.47
C ASP A 492 10.75 5.06 48.78
N LEU A 493 11.41 5.95 48.05
CA LEU A 493 12.48 6.78 48.60
C LEU A 493 12.38 8.21 48.04
N SER A 494 12.57 9.15 48.95
CA SER A 494 12.33 10.58 48.81
C SER A 494 13.41 11.34 48.05
N SER A 495 12.97 12.36 47.30
CA SER A 495 13.60 13.69 47.14
C SER A 495 15.14 13.81 46.98
N GLU A 496 15.55 14.51 45.92
CA GLU A 496 16.57 15.54 46.06
C GLU A 496 16.31 16.70 45.07
N GLU A 497 16.66 17.92 45.47
CA GLU A 497 16.55 19.13 44.65
C GLU A 497 17.89 19.43 43.98
N TYR A 498 17.90 20.00 42.77
CA TYR A 498 19.01 20.88 42.38
C TYR A 498 18.58 21.97 41.40
N SER A 499 19.24 23.12 41.48
CA SER A 499 18.79 24.37 40.89
C SER A 499 19.69 24.86 39.74
N THR A 500 19.06 25.48 38.75
CA THR A 500 19.53 26.66 37.97
C THR A 500 21.00 26.72 37.49
N SER A 501 21.15 26.81 36.16
CA SER A 501 22.04 27.82 35.57
C SER A 501 21.47 28.33 34.24
N GLU A 502 21.77 29.58 33.91
CA GLU A 502 21.25 30.31 32.74
C GLU A 502 22.32 30.43 31.64
N SER A 503 21.88 30.56 30.39
CA SER A 503 22.56 31.40 29.38
C SER A 503 21.55 31.82 28.31
N ASN A 504 21.72 33.03 27.76
CA ASN A 504 20.75 33.73 26.92
C ASN A 504 21.25 33.86 25.46
N ASP A 505 20.56 34.72 24.71
CA ASP A 505 21.01 35.41 23.49
C ASP A 505 20.90 34.59 22.17
N ASP A 506 20.31 35.11 21.08
CA ASP A 506 19.55 36.37 20.93
C ASP A 506 18.58 36.31 19.71
N CYS A 507 17.49 37.09 19.74
CA CYS A 507 16.61 37.33 18.58
C CYS A 507 15.75 38.62 18.72
N PRO A 508 15.98 39.67 17.89
CA PRO A 508 15.31 40.99 17.97
C PRO A 508 14.01 41.07 17.09
N PRO A 509 13.13 42.10 17.22
CA PRO A 509 11.82 41.85 17.87
C PRO A 509 10.60 42.57 17.20
N ALA A 510 9.51 42.76 17.98
CA ALA A 510 8.33 43.64 17.74
C ALA A 510 7.21 43.12 16.79
N ILE A 511 5.91 43.45 16.89
CA ILE A 511 5.01 44.17 17.85
C ILE A 511 3.54 43.81 17.45
N SER A 512 2.46 43.82 18.26
CA SER A 512 2.22 43.69 19.72
C SER A 512 0.70 43.64 20.02
N THR A 513 0.27 43.03 21.14
CA THR A 513 -1.11 43.02 21.74
C THR A 513 -2.26 42.37 20.92
N ALA A 514 -3.37 41.89 21.49
CA ALA A 514 -3.98 42.05 22.83
C ALA A 514 -4.54 40.70 23.41
N PRO A 515 -5.13 40.63 24.62
CA PRO A 515 -5.15 39.40 25.44
C PRO A 515 -6.29 38.40 25.18
N LYS A 516 -6.04 37.12 25.47
CA LYS A 516 -7.06 36.06 25.64
C LYS A 516 -7.38 35.83 27.11
N ALA A 517 -8.66 35.88 27.47
CA ALA A 517 -9.13 35.63 28.83
C ALA A 517 -9.20 34.12 29.16
N ILE A 518 -8.83 33.75 30.39
CA ILE A 518 -8.93 32.37 30.89
C ILE A 518 -10.39 32.03 31.16
N ARG A 519 -10.90 30.93 30.56
CA ARG A 519 -12.17 30.31 30.93
C ARG A 519 -12.00 28.81 31.18
N LYS A 520 -11.99 28.44 32.47
CA LYS A 520 -12.11 27.05 32.92
C LYS A 520 -13.43 26.47 32.37
N ARG A 521 -13.40 25.28 31.75
CA ARG A 521 -14.62 24.49 31.49
C ARG A 521 -14.85 23.55 32.66
N SER A 522 -16.01 23.66 33.29
CA SER A 522 -16.51 22.68 34.26
C SER A 522 -16.90 21.38 33.54
N ARG A 523 -16.81 20.25 34.25
CA ARG A 523 -17.55 19.04 33.88
C ARG A 523 -19.04 19.31 34.09
N HIS A 524 -19.89 18.71 33.26
CA HIS A 524 -21.29 18.47 33.59
C HIS A 524 -21.57 16.97 33.51
N ASP A 525 -22.32 16.47 34.48
CA ASP A 525 -22.92 15.13 34.46
C ASP A 525 -23.94 14.99 33.32
N THR A 526 -24.14 13.76 32.87
CA THR A 526 -25.40 13.33 32.26
C THR A 526 -25.77 11.95 32.79
N SER A 527 -27.02 11.82 33.25
CA SER A 527 -27.52 10.68 34.01
C SER A 527 -27.79 9.42 33.17
N GLN A 528 -27.82 8.27 33.84
CA GLN A 528 -28.30 7.00 33.27
C GLN A 528 -29.81 7.06 32.95
N PRO A 529 -30.28 6.35 31.91
CA PRO A 529 -31.69 5.99 31.76
C PRO A 529 -32.05 4.77 32.65
N VAL A 530 -33.29 4.74 33.12
CA VAL A 530 -33.83 3.70 34.02
C VAL A 530 -34.53 2.59 33.23
N TYR A 531 -34.43 1.34 33.71
CA TYR A 531 -35.22 0.22 33.21
C TYR A 531 -36.71 0.35 33.58
N THR A 532 -37.60 0.18 32.61
CA THR A 532 -38.98 -0.26 32.83
C THR A 532 -39.31 -1.41 31.88
N SER A 533 -40.24 -2.28 32.29
CA SER A 533 -40.52 -3.57 31.66
C SER A 533 -41.93 -3.69 31.10
N GLY A 534 -42.09 -4.51 30.07
CA GLY A 534 -43.36 -4.76 29.36
C GLY A 534 -43.17 -4.72 27.84
N GLY A 535 -43.42 -5.78 27.06
CA GLY A 535 -43.76 -7.15 27.42
C GLY A 535 -44.98 -7.68 26.67
N THR A 536 -44.80 -8.00 25.38
CA THR A 536 -45.78 -8.77 24.58
C THR A 536 -45.03 -9.67 23.60
N GLU A 537 -45.47 -10.91 23.46
CA GLU A 537 -44.93 -11.90 22.52
C GLU A 537 -45.59 -11.74 21.13
N ILE A 538 -44.83 -11.89 20.03
CA ILE A 538 -45.35 -12.48 18.78
C ILE A 538 -44.29 -13.42 18.20
N VAL A 539 -44.50 -14.71 18.43
CA VAL A 539 -44.38 -15.86 17.50
C VAL A 539 -43.30 -15.82 16.40
N ASP A 540 -42.39 -16.81 16.49
CA ASP A 540 -41.53 -17.31 15.41
C ASP A 540 -42.20 -18.53 14.75
N ILE A 541 -42.21 -18.63 13.41
CA ILE A 541 -42.74 -19.78 12.65
C ILE A 541 -41.80 -20.12 11.48
N SER A 542 -41.41 -21.40 11.42
CA SER A 542 -40.63 -22.01 10.35
C SER A 542 -41.49 -22.64 9.26
N SER A 543 -40.88 -22.99 8.11
CA SER A 543 -41.39 -23.88 7.04
C SER A 543 -42.64 -23.35 6.27
N GLU A 544 -43.00 -23.80 5.06
CA GLU A 544 -42.66 -25.02 4.32
C GLU A 544 -42.26 -24.79 2.83
N ASP A 545 -41.20 -25.49 2.44
CA ASP A 545 -41.03 -26.41 1.28
C ASP A 545 -42.05 -26.55 0.11
N TYR A 546 -41.54 -26.94 -1.07
CA TYR A 546 -42.22 -27.35 -2.34
C TYR A 546 -43.12 -26.29 -3.05
N SER A 547 -43.10 -26.14 -4.39
CA SER A 547 -43.04 -27.18 -5.44
C SER A 547 -42.63 -26.62 -6.82
N SER A 548 -42.38 -27.53 -7.78
CA SER A 548 -42.12 -27.25 -9.20
C SER A 548 -43.26 -27.77 -10.09
N SER A 549 -43.67 -27.02 -11.13
CA SER A 549 -44.20 -27.56 -12.40
C SER A 549 -44.33 -26.46 -13.47
N ASP A 550 -43.84 -26.76 -14.67
CA ASP A 550 -44.41 -26.52 -16.01
C ASP A 550 -45.30 -25.26 -16.26
N GLU A 551 -44.80 -24.28 -17.03
CA GLU A 551 -44.91 -24.24 -18.51
C GLU A 551 -43.76 -23.41 -19.14
#